data_AF-A0A1K1PH44-F1
#
_entry.id   AF-A0A1K1PH44-F1
#
_cell.length_a   1.000
_cell.length_b   1.000
_cell.length_c   1.000
_cell.angle_alpha   90.00
_cell.angle_beta   90.00
_cell.angle_gamma   90.00
#
_symmetry.space_group_name_H-M   'P 1'
#
loop_
_entity.id
_entity.type
_entity.pdbx_description
1 polymer ?
#
loop_
_entity_poly.entity_id
_entity_poly.type
_entity_poly.pdbx_seq_one_letter_code
_entity_poly.pdbx_strand_id
1 'polypeptide(L)' 'METNLTYEAAYKELQQIAREIETESVSVDVLAARVKRASELITFCQTRLRATEAEVENIIQQMTITQ' A
#
# COMPACT_ATOMS: atom_id res chain seq x y z
N MET A 1 -20.68 -5.45 5.01
CA MET A 1 -19.47 -6.03 4.39
C MET A 1 -18.29 -5.21 4.89
N GLU A 2 -17.51 -5.74 5.82
CA GLU A 2 -16.26 -5.10 6.23
C GLU A 2 -15.29 -5.19 5.05
N THR A 3 -15.17 -4.10 4.31
CA THR A 3 -14.16 -3.95 3.26
C THR A 3 -12.81 -3.75 3.93
N ASN A 4 -12.26 -4.82 4.49
CA ASN A 4 -10.85 -4.85 4.88
C ASN A 4 -10.03 -4.71 3.60
N LEU A 5 -9.46 -3.53 3.40
CA LEU A 5 -8.57 -3.25 2.28
C LEU A 5 -7.39 -4.21 2.34
N THR A 6 -7.15 -4.98 1.27
CA THR A 6 -5.98 -5.87 1.19
C THR A 6 -4.82 -5.16 0.52
N TYR A 7 -3.60 -5.67 0.72
CA TYR A 7 -2.41 -5.13 0.05
C TYR A 7 -2.56 -5.15 -1.48
N GLU A 8 -3.03 -6.26 -2.03
CA GLU A 8 -3.23 -6.43 -3.48
C GLU A 8 -4.29 -5.47 -4.03
N ALA A 9 -5.38 -5.27 -3.29
CA ALA A 9 -6.42 -4.32 -3.68
C ALA A 9 -5.88 -2.87 -3.65
N ALA A 10 -5.16 -2.50 -2.58
CA ALA A 10 -4.53 -1.18 -2.46
C ALA A 10 -3.49 -0.94 -3.55
N TYR A 11 -2.68 -1.94 -3.87
CA TYR A 11 -1.68 -1.87 -4.93
C TYR A 11 -2.33 -1.72 -6.32
N LYS A 12 -3.39 -2.49 -6.59
CA LYS A 12 -4.15 -2.37 -7.84
C LYS A 12 -4.79 -0.99 -7.98
N GLU A 13 -5.34 -0.44 -6.90
CA GLU A 13 -5.89 0.91 -6.89
C GLU A 13 -4.80 1.96 -7.14
N LEU A 14 -3.62 1.81 -6.54
CA LEU A 14 -2.46 2.68 -6.81
C LEU A 14 -2.05 2.67 -8.28
N GLN A 15 -1.97 1.48 -8.90
CA GLN A 15 -1.65 1.36 -10.32
C GLN A 15 -2.69 2.05 -11.21
N GLN A 16 -3.97 1.97 -10.83
CA GLN A 16 -5.04 2.66 -11.54
C GLN A 16 -4.90 4.17 -11.40
N ILE A 17 -4.65 4.68 -10.19
CA ILE A 17 -4.45 6.11 -9.94
C ILE A 17 -3.24 6.63 -10.73
N ALA A 18 -2.13 5.89 -10.75
CA ALA A 18 -0.93 6.27 -11.51
C ALA A 18 -1.24 6.43 -13.00
N ARG A 19 -1.94 5.45 -13.60
CA ARG A 19 -2.37 5.52 -15.01
C ARG A 19 -3.28 6.71 -15.29
N GLU A 20 -4.22 6.98 -14.39
CA GLU A 20 -5.13 8.12 -14.55
C GLU A 20 -4.38 9.46 -14.49
N ILE A 21 -3.39 9.59 -13.61
CA ILE A 21 -2.55 10.79 -13.52
C ILE A 21 -1.69 10.97 -14.77
N GLU A 22 -1.15 9.87 -15.31
CA GLU A 22 -0.33 9.88 -16.53
C GLU A 22 -1.15 10.23 -17.78
N THR A 23 -2.45 9.95 -17.78
CA THR A 23 -3.33 10.44 -18.84
C THR A 23 -3.60 11.93 -18.61
N GLU A 24 -3.01 12.79 -19.44
CA GLU A 24 -3.06 14.27 -19.38
C GLU A 24 -4.47 14.91 -19.50
N SER A 25 -5.54 14.13 -19.33
CA SER A 25 -6.94 14.55 -19.38
C SER A 25 -7.57 14.84 -18.01
N VAL A 26 -6.78 14.76 -16.93
CA VAL A 26 -7.27 14.95 -15.56
C VAL A 26 -7.22 16.42 -15.14
N SER A 27 -8.36 16.96 -14.66
CA SER A 27 -8.41 18.33 -14.12
C SER A 27 -7.59 18.46 -12.83
N VAL A 28 -7.13 19.68 -12.51
CA VAL A 28 -6.30 19.96 -11.32
C VAL A 28 -6.97 19.53 -10.02
N ASP A 29 -8.28 19.76 -9.88
CA ASP A 29 -9.03 19.35 -8.67
C ASP A 29 -9.09 17.82 -8.51
N VAL A 30 -9.26 17.10 -9.62
CA VAL A 30 -9.26 15.63 -9.62
C VAL A 30 -7.86 15.11 -9.35
N LEU A 31 -6.83 15.74 -9.90
CA LEU A 31 -5.43 15.38 -9.66
C LEU A 31 -5.10 15.47 -8.16
N ALA A 32 -5.49 16.55 -7.48
CA ALA A 32 -5.26 16.72 -6.05
C ALA A 32 -5.93 15.60 -5.22
N ALA A 33 -7.17 15.23 -5.57
CA ALA A 33 -7.88 14.14 -4.91
C ALA A 33 -7.21 12.77 -5.14
N ARG A 34 -6.74 12.51 -6.37
CA ARG A 34 -6.05 11.27 -6.75
C ARG A 34 -4.70 11.14 -6.04
N VAL A 35 -3.92 12.20 -5.99
CA VAL A 35 -2.63 12.23 -5.26
C VAL A 35 -2.84 11.99 -3.77
N LYS A 36 -3.86 12.62 -3.17
CA LYS A 36 -4.21 12.38 -1.76
C LYS A 36 -4.54 10.91 -1.51
N ARG A 37 -5.39 10.32 -2.36
CA ARG A 37 -5.75 8.90 -2.25
C ARG A 37 -4.54 7.99 -2.43
N ALA A 38 -3.66 8.27 -3.39
CA ALA A 38 -2.42 7.53 -3.57
C ALA A 38 -1.54 7.58 -2.32
N SER A 39 -1.40 8.73 -1.68
CA SER A 39 -0.66 8.85 -0.42
C SER A 39 -1.22 7.94 0.68
N GLU A 40 -2.54 7.89 0.85
CA GLU A 40 -3.20 7.02 1.84
C GLU A 40 -2.91 5.54 1.57
N LEU A 41 -3.00 5.12 0.30
CA LEU A 41 -2.73 3.74 -0.11
C LEU A 41 -1.25 3.37 0.05
N ILE A 42 -0.32 4.29 -0.23
CA ILE A 42 1.11 4.07 -0.01
C ILE A 42 1.39 3.85 1.48
N THR A 43 0.84 4.70 2.36
CA THR A 43 0.99 4.54 3.80
C THR A 43 0.43 3.20 4.28
N PHE A 44 -0.73 2.79 3.76
CA PHE A 44 -1.32 1.48 4.06
C PHE A 44 -0.38 0.34 3.63
N CYS A 45 0.11 0.34 2.39
CA CYS A 45 1.01 -0.67 1.86
C CYS A 45 2.32 -0.76 2.66
N GLN A 46 2.93 0.38 2.98
CA GLN A 46 4.15 0.44 3.80
C GLN A 46 3.93 -0.14 5.20
N THR A 47 2.79 0.16 5.82
CA THR A 47 2.46 -0.36 7.15
C THR A 47 2.35 -1.89 7.12
N ARG A 48 1.69 -2.44 6.09
CA ARG A 48 1.58 -3.88 5.88
C ARG A 48 2.94 -4.54 5.68
N LEU A 49 3.80 -3.97 4.84
CA LEU A 49 5.14 -4.50 4.58
C LEU A 49 5.99 -4.52 5.86
N ARG A 50 6.00 -3.43 6.63
CA ARG A 50 6.74 -3.36 7.90
C ARG A 50 6.24 -4.37 8.92
N ALA A 51 4.93 -4.59 8.99
CA ALA A 51 4.35 -5.60 9.88
C ALA A 51 4.80 -7.01 9.47
N THR A 52 4.79 -7.32 8.17
CA THR A 52 5.28 -8.59 7.65
C THR A 52 6.79 -8.77 7.89
N GLU A 53 7.61 -7.74 7.67
CA GLU A 53 9.05 -7.79 7.97
C GLU A 53 9.31 -8.10 9.45
N ALA A 54 8.61 -7.41 10.36
CA ALA A 54 8.75 -7.64 11.79
C ALA A 54 8.34 -9.07 12.18
N GLU A 55 7.27 -9.61 11.59
CA GLU A 55 6.85 -11.00 11.83
C GLU A 55 7.91 -12.00 11.35
N VAL A 56 8.46 -11.80 10.15
CA VAL A 56 9.54 -12.64 9.61
C VAL A 56 10.79 -12.57 10.48
N GLU A 57 11.19 -11.38 10.93
CA GLU A 57 12.34 -11.21 11.81
C GLU A 57 12.15 -11.96 13.14
N ASN A 58 10.96 -11.85 13.75
CA ASN A 58 10.63 -12.58 14.98
C ASN A 58 10.73 -14.10 14.79
N ILE A 59 10.22 -14.63 13.67
CA ILE A 59 10.31 -16.07 13.36
C ILE A 59 11.77 -16.50 13.22
N ILE A 60 12.59 -15.73 12.49
CA ILE A 60 14.02 -16.02 12.33
C ILE A 60 14.74 -16.02 13.68
N GLN A 61 14.45 -15.05 14.55
CA GLN A 61 15.04 -15.00 15.90
C GLN A 61 14.67 -16.24 16.73
N GLN A 62 13.41 -16.69 16.70
CA GLN A 62 12.97 -17.90 17.39
C GLN A 62 13.70 -19.16 16.87
N MET A 63 13.90 -19.27 15.55
CA MET A 63 14.65 -20.37 14.94
C MET A 63 16.13 -20.37 15.34
N THR A 64 16.71 -19.19 15.60
CA THR A 64 18.14 -19.03 15.92
C THR A 64 18.42 -19.23 17.42
N ILE A 65 17.47 -18.89 18.30
CA ILE A 65 17.59 -19.08 19.76
C ILE A 65 17.45 -20.55 20.18
N THR A 66 16.93 -21.42 19.31
CA THR A 66 16.68 -22.84 19.62
C THR A 66 17.87 -23.76 19.23
N GLN A 67 19.06 -23.21 18.98
CA GLN A 67 20.31 -23.97 18.74
C GLN A 67 21.35 -23.75 19.83
#